data_AF-A0A812MDW1-F1
#
_entry.id   AF-A0A812MDW1-F1
#
_cell.length_a   1.000
_cell.length_b   1.000
_cell.length_c   1.000
_cell.angle_alpha   90.00
_cell.angle_beta   90.00
_cell.angle_gamma   90.00
#
_symmetry.space_group_name_H-M   'P 1'
#
loop_
_entity.id
_entity.type
_entity.pdbx_description
1 polymer ?
#
loop_
_entity_poly.entity_id
_entity_poly.type
_entity_poly.pdbx_seq_one_letter_code
_entity_poly.pdbx_strand_id
1 'polypeptide(L)'
;MNFGVVNTYDLGKCTGPFDCENLQHYGPVVGCETWDPDQDNNFPHGQWVGKNLYPNASWYSLPGKCSSKKFWDQQGECTQTEPGGACPLGIVPTGSHSCTYTYQKVGELRISEIENISSFEHLIEGGGREYDRATDKGVHVHFWDGIDDVDKCQRRIDAVNLLFQRKYPEQPILTDPACDFSLRKFYPYWPIGSFHTTTPAPGNSSNSSENASESSTKEETE
;
A
#
# COMPACT_ATOMS: atom_id res chain seq x y z
N MET A 1 -1.22 -16.21 12.84
CA MET A 1 -0.53 -15.10 13.54
C MET A 1 -1.59 -14.34 14.33
N ASN A 2 -1.25 -13.30 15.10
CA ASN A 2 -2.23 -12.43 15.75
C ASN A 2 -1.95 -10.99 15.31
N PHE A 3 -2.66 -10.51 14.31
CA PHE A 3 -2.48 -9.16 13.78
C PHE A 3 -3.32 -8.13 14.55
N GLY A 4 -2.79 -6.91 14.61
CA GLY A 4 -3.47 -5.75 15.17
C GLY A 4 -4.08 -4.85 14.10
N VAL A 5 -4.39 -3.62 14.50
CA VAL A 5 -4.89 -2.59 13.59
C VAL A 5 -3.78 -2.17 12.62
N VAL A 6 -4.08 -2.15 11.32
CA VAL A 6 -3.15 -1.62 10.31
C VAL A 6 -2.92 -0.13 10.51
N ASN A 7 -1.67 0.30 10.35
CA ASN A 7 -1.28 1.71 10.28
C ASN A 7 -0.59 1.97 8.94
N THR A 8 -0.92 3.08 8.28
CA THR A 8 -0.29 3.51 7.03
C THR A 8 0.96 4.32 7.32
N TYR A 9 1.99 4.09 6.50
CA TYR A 9 3.27 4.76 6.62
C TYR A 9 3.68 5.36 5.29
N ASP A 10 3.65 6.69 5.20
CA ASP A 10 4.16 7.41 4.03
C ASP A 10 5.59 7.85 4.29
N LEU A 11 6.52 7.35 3.48
CA LEU A 11 7.95 7.61 3.61
C LEU A 11 8.47 7.27 5.02
N GLY A 12 7.94 6.21 5.63
CA GLY A 12 8.33 5.76 6.98
C GLY A 12 7.61 6.47 8.13
N LYS A 13 6.89 7.58 7.87
CA LYS A 13 6.09 8.28 8.86
C LYS A 13 4.68 7.70 8.88
N CYS A 14 4.16 7.38 10.06
CA CYS A 14 2.77 7.03 10.25
C CYS A 14 1.85 8.20 9.84
N THR A 15 0.89 7.91 8.97
CA THR A 15 -0.07 8.89 8.42
C THR A 15 -1.51 8.54 8.73
N GLY A 16 -1.77 7.40 9.38
CA GLY A 16 -3.10 7.03 9.79
C GLY A 16 -3.23 5.54 10.08
N PRO A 17 -4.44 5.07 10.40
CA PRO A 17 -5.63 5.89 10.66
C PRO A 17 -5.55 6.66 12.01
N PHE A 18 -6.54 7.52 12.28
CA PHE A 18 -6.76 8.18 13.59
C PHE A 18 -5.53 8.89 14.17
N ASP A 19 -4.84 9.70 13.36
CA ASP A 19 -3.62 10.41 13.79
C ASP A 19 -2.58 9.51 14.48
N CYS A 20 -2.55 8.23 14.10
CA CYS A 20 -1.64 7.19 14.63
C CYS A 20 -1.82 6.87 16.12
N GLU A 21 -2.97 7.19 16.71
CA GLU A 21 -3.31 6.88 18.11
C GLU A 21 -3.20 5.38 18.43
N ASN A 22 -3.41 4.52 17.43
CA ASN A 22 -3.28 3.07 17.57
C ASN A 22 -1.90 2.63 18.08
N LEU A 23 -0.83 3.33 17.67
CA LEU A 23 0.53 3.02 18.12
C LEU A 23 0.72 3.31 19.60
N GLN A 24 0.02 4.32 20.13
CA GLN A 24 0.05 4.66 21.55
C GLN A 24 -0.82 3.70 22.36
N HIS A 25 -2.00 3.37 21.83
CA HIS A 25 -2.99 2.59 22.55
C HIS A 25 -2.72 1.08 22.54
N TYR A 26 -2.37 0.52 21.38
CA TYR A 26 -2.10 -0.92 21.23
C TYR A 26 -0.62 -1.26 21.09
N GLY A 27 0.25 -0.26 20.97
CA GLY A 27 1.67 -0.45 20.68
C GLY A 27 1.95 -0.66 19.20
N PRO A 28 3.24 -0.73 18.82
CA PRO A 28 3.68 -0.95 17.45
C PRO A 28 3.58 -2.44 17.06
N VAL A 29 2.36 -2.95 16.95
CA VAL A 29 2.06 -4.32 16.50
C VAL A 29 1.99 -4.41 14.99
N VAL A 30 2.25 -5.60 14.42
CA VAL A 30 2.01 -5.82 12.99
C VAL A 30 0.50 -5.77 12.76
N GLY A 31 0.07 -4.85 11.93
CA GLY A 31 -1.33 -4.70 11.56
C GLY A 31 -1.61 -5.35 10.22
N CYS A 32 -2.86 -5.74 10.01
CA CYS A 32 -3.30 -6.21 8.71
C CYS A 32 -4.70 -5.72 8.37
N GLU A 33 -4.99 -5.64 7.09
CA GLU A 33 -6.35 -5.50 6.57
C GLU A 33 -6.49 -6.29 5.27
N THR A 34 -7.73 -6.67 4.96
CA THR A 34 -8.15 -7.09 3.62
C THR A 34 -9.10 -6.02 3.10
N TRP A 35 -9.46 -6.03 1.82
CA TRP A 35 -10.57 -5.21 1.32
C TRP A 35 -11.76 -6.08 0.90
N ASP A 36 -11.96 -7.19 1.61
CA ASP A 36 -13.08 -8.10 1.39
C ASP A 36 -14.37 -7.48 1.96
N PRO A 37 -15.45 -7.41 1.16
CA PRO A 37 -16.71 -6.86 1.64
C PRO A 37 -17.22 -7.67 2.84
N ASP A 38 -17.89 -6.96 3.76
CA ASP A 38 -18.55 -7.54 4.93
C ASP A 38 -17.65 -8.30 5.91
N GLN A 39 -16.32 -8.12 5.83
CA GLN A 39 -15.36 -8.69 6.77
C GLN A 39 -14.91 -7.68 7.83
N ASP A 40 -14.69 -8.19 9.04
CA ASP A 40 -14.17 -7.42 10.18
C ASP A 40 -12.76 -6.88 9.94
N ASN A 41 -12.00 -7.52 9.04
CA ASN A 41 -10.65 -7.14 8.65
C ASN A 41 -10.61 -6.12 7.49
N ASN A 42 -11.77 -5.62 7.04
CA ASN A 42 -11.90 -4.57 6.05
C ASN A 42 -11.90 -3.16 6.68
N PHE A 43 -10.92 -2.91 7.52
CA PHE A 43 -10.79 -1.69 8.31
C PHE A 43 -9.31 -1.36 8.51
N PRO A 44 -8.94 -0.05 8.52
CA PRO A 44 -9.80 1.13 8.47
C PRO A 44 -10.17 1.55 7.05
N HIS A 45 -9.64 0.91 6.00
CA HIS A 45 -9.74 1.42 4.65
C HIS A 45 -10.86 0.81 3.79
N GLY A 46 -12.01 0.51 4.40
CA GLY A 46 -13.17 -0.09 3.71
C GLY A 46 -13.73 0.73 2.55
N GLN A 47 -13.37 2.01 2.43
CA GLN A 47 -13.71 2.82 1.24
C GLN A 47 -13.08 2.32 -0.07
N TRP A 48 -12.06 1.43 -0.02
CA TRP A 48 -11.42 0.87 -1.21
C TRP A 48 -11.90 -0.53 -1.62
N VAL A 49 -12.97 -1.03 -0.97
CA VAL A 49 -13.61 -2.29 -1.39
C VAL A 49 -13.96 -2.24 -2.87
N GLY A 50 -13.60 -3.32 -3.58
CA GLY A 50 -13.81 -3.44 -5.03
C GLY A 50 -12.92 -2.53 -5.90
N LYS A 51 -11.97 -1.79 -5.31
CA LYS A 51 -10.94 -1.03 -6.04
C LYS A 51 -9.65 -1.81 -6.22
N ASN A 52 -9.41 -2.82 -5.39
CA ASN A 52 -8.31 -3.74 -5.59
C ASN A 52 -8.75 -4.89 -6.49
N LEU A 53 -7.96 -5.12 -7.54
CA LEU A 53 -8.21 -6.14 -8.56
C LEU A 53 -7.20 -7.29 -8.47
N TYR A 54 -6.36 -7.30 -7.43
CA TYR A 54 -5.56 -8.44 -7.02
C TYR A 54 -6.39 -9.33 -6.09
N PRO A 55 -6.76 -10.56 -6.51
CA PRO A 55 -7.54 -11.46 -5.68
C PRO A 55 -6.86 -11.79 -4.36
N ASN A 56 -7.62 -11.84 -3.26
CA ASN A 56 -7.15 -12.19 -1.92
C ASN A 56 -6.03 -11.30 -1.36
N ALA A 57 -5.87 -10.09 -1.90
CA ALA A 57 -4.82 -9.19 -1.46
C ALA A 57 -5.02 -8.77 0.00
N SER A 58 -3.98 -8.97 0.79
CA SER A 58 -3.89 -8.53 2.18
C SER A 58 -2.79 -7.49 2.32
N TRP A 59 -3.06 -6.46 3.10
CA TRP A 59 -2.10 -5.42 3.43
C TRP A 59 -1.54 -5.66 4.83
N TYR A 60 -0.22 -5.52 4.97
CA TYR A 60 0.47 -5.66 6.24
C TYR A 60 1.26 -4.39 6.55
N SER A 61 1.12 -3.88 7.76
CA SER A 61 1.92 -2.77 8.26
C SER A 61 2.88 -3.27 9.32
N LEU A 62 4.19 -3.08 9.11
CA LEU A 62 5.25 -3.44 10.04
C LEU A 62 5.83 -2.15 10.66
N PRO A 63 5.41 -1.77 11.88
CA PRO A 63 5.87 -0.53 12.49
C PRO A 63 7.38 -0.52 12.74
N GLY A 64 8.07 0.41 12.08
CA GLY A 64 9.49 0.66 12.27
C GLY A 64 9.78 1.61 13.44
N LYS A 65 11.07 1.83 13.70
CA LYS A 65 11.52 2.88 14.61
C LYS A 65 11.07 4.25 14.10
N CYS A 66 10.90 5.21 15.00
CA CYS A 66 10.61 6.60 14.62
C CYS A 66 9.42 6.74 13.67
N SER A 67 8.32 6.09 14.02
CA SER A 67 7.09 6.13 13.24
C SER A 67 6.51 7.55 13.14
N SER A 68 6.91 8.51 13.96
CA SER A 68 6.50 9.92 13.83
C SER A 68 7.28 10.72 12.77
N LYS A 69 8.34 10.14 12.18
CA LYS A 69 9.28 10.82 11.27
C LYS A 69 9.39 10.10 9.93
N LYS A 70 9.73 10.88 8.89
CA LYS A 70 10.07 10.32 7.57
C LYS A 70 11.41 9.61 7.65
N PHE A 71 11.67 8.65 6.76
CA PHE A 71 12.79 7.70 6.85
C PHE A 71 14.16 8.39 6.93
N TRP A 72 14.33 9.57 6.32
CA TRP A 72 15.57 10.34 6.39
C TRP A 72 15.78 11.08 7.72
N ASP A 73 14.74 11.21 8.55
CA ASP A 73 14.75 11.85 9.86
C ASP A 73 14.68 10.84 11.03
N GLN A 74 14.70 9.53 10.74
CA GLN A 74 14.58 8.45 11.74
C GLN A 74 15.90 8.20 12.50
N GLN A 75 16.36 9.19 13.26
CA GLN A 75 17.64 9.17 13.94
C GLN A 75 17.61 9.84 15.31
N GLY A 76 18.66 9.64 16.11
CA GLY A 76 18.84 10.30 17.41
C GLY A 76 17.83 9.84 18.47
N GLU A 77 17.37 10.79 19.29
CA GLU A 77 16.48 10.57 20.45
C GLU A 77 15.20 9.83 20.07
N CYS A 78 14.66 10.12 18.89
CA CYS A 78 13.44 9.49 18.40
C CYS A 78 13.54 7.96 18.36
N THR A 79 14.71 7.39 18.05
CA THR A 79 14.88 5.93 17.97
C THR A 79 14.83 5.26 19.34
N GLN A 80 14.99 6.04 20.41
CA GLN A 80 14.90 5.60 21.80
C GLN A 80 13.46 5.74 22.32
N THR A 81 12.78 6.84 21.97
CA THR A 81 11.39 7.09 22.39
C THR A 81 10.36 6.29 21.59
N GLU A 82 10.67 5.99 20.33
CA GLU A 82 9.82 5.22 19.41
C GLU A 82 10.62 4.04 18.83
N PRO A 83 10.86 2.98 19.63
CA PRO A 83 11.66 1.83 19.21
C PRO A 83 11.01 0.96 18.12
N GLY A 84 9.73 1.20 17.81
CA GLY A 84 8.95 0.38 16.87
C GLY A 84 8.66 -1.02 17.41
N GLY A 85 8.14 -1.90 16.55
CA GLY A 85 7.76 -3.26 16.93
C GLY A 85 8.81 -4.33 16.65
N ALA A 86 9.82 -4.01 15.84
CA ALA A 86 10.83 -4.96 15.41
C ALA A 86 11.73 -5.37 16.60
N CYS A 87 11.69 -6.65 16.94
CA CYS A 87 12.61 -7.23 17.89
C CYS A 87 14.06 -7.19 17.36
N PRO A 88 15.06 -7.14 18.24
CA PRO A 88 16.45 -7.34 17.84
C PRO A 88 16.63 -8.70 17.14
N LEU A 89 17.59 -8.78 16.22
CA LEU A 89 17.88 -10.01 15.47
C LEU A 89 18.15 -11.18 16.43
N GLY A 90 17.52 -12.32 16.17
CA GLY A 90 17.64 -13.53 16.99
C GLY A 90 16.81 -13.54 18.29
N ILE A 91 16.06 -12.46 18.58
CA ILE A 91 15.18 -12.40 19.75
C ILE A 91 13.76 -12.80 19.35
N VAL A 92 13.20 -13.78 20.05
CA VAL A 92 11.80 -14.21 19.86
C VAL A 92 10.86 -13.10 20.30
N PRO A 93 9.80 -12.76 19.53
CA PRO A 93 8.80 -11.79 19.93
C PRO A 93 8.24 -12.07 21.32
N THR A 94 8.34 -11.08 22.20
CA THR A 94 7.84 -11.18 23.58
C THR A 94 6.43 -10.66 23.71
N GLY A 95 5.95 -9.90 22.71
CA GLY A 95 4.70 -9.16 22.78
C GLY A 95 4.81 -7.84 23.55
N SER A 96 6.02 -7.44 23.97
CA SER A 96 6.23 -6.11 24.55
C SER A 96 6.08 -5.01 23.50
N HIS A 97 5.86 -3.77 23.95
CA HIS A 97 5.72 -2.60 23.06
C HIS A 97 6.95 -2.31 22.18
N SER A 98 8.10 -2.94 22.42
CA SER A 98 9.32 -2.77 21.63
C SER A 98 9.79 -4.05 20.94
N CYS A 99 9.01 -5.13 21.04
CA CYS A 99 9.36 -6.43 20.47
C CYS A 99 8.08 -7.25 20.23
N THR A 100 7.40 -6.93 19.12
CA THR A 100 6.15 -7.53 18.68
C THR A 100 6.33 -8.47 17.48
N TYR A 101 7.37 -8.26 16.65
CA TYR A 101 7.64 -9.12 15.50
C TYR A 101 9.13 -9.27 15.21
N THR A 102 9.46 -10.36 14.51
CA THR A 102 10.71 -10.53 13.78
C THR A 102 10.38 -10.76 12.32
N TYR A 103 11.34 -10.48 11.45
CA TYR A 103 11.28 -10.86 10.05
C TYR A 103 12.68 -11.21 9.58
N GLN A 104 12.75 -12.01 8.53
CA GLN A 104 13.99 -12.33 7.83
C GLN A 104 13.84 -11.88 6.39
N LYS A 105 14.81 -11.10 5.89
CA LYS A 105 14.90 -10.79 4.47
C LYS A 105 15.42 -12.03 3.74
N VAL A 106 14.63 -12.55 2.81
CA VAL A 106 14.96 -13.79 2.07
C VAL A 106 15.32 -13.55 0.60
N GLY A 107 15.06 -12.35 0.09
CA GLY A 107 15.37 -11.96 -1.28
C GLY A 107 14.63 -10.67 -1.65
N GLU A 108 14.95 -10.13 -2.82
CA GLU A 108 14.22 -9.01 -3.42
C GLU A 108 14.19 -9.15 -4.94
N LEU A 109 13.12 -8.65 -5.54
CA LEU A 109 13.00 -8.46 -6.98
C LEU A 109 12.70 -7.00 -7.26
N ARG A 110 13.30 -6.48 -8.32
CA ARG A 110 12.96 -5.18 -8.89
C ARG A 110 12.04 -5.40 -10.08
N ILE A 111 11.08 -4.50 -10.28
CA ILE A 111 10.25 -4.48 -11.51
C ILE A 111 11.16 -4.39 -12.74
N SER A 112 12.30 -3.71 -12.63
CA SER A 112 13.29 -3.63 -13.71
C SER A 112 13.83 -5.00 -14.14
N GLU A 113 13.96 -5.96 -13.21
CA GLU A 113 14.40 -7.33 -13.52
C GLU A 113 13.28 -8.10 -14.24
N ILE A 114 12.03 -7.85 -13.89
CA ILE A 114 10.86 -8.47 -14.53
C ILE A 114 10.71 -7.96 -15.96
N GLU A 115 10.86 -6.65 -16.16
CA GLU A 115 10.78 -5.98 -17.46
C GLU A 115 12.08 -6.07 -18.27
N ASN A 116 13.14 -6.67 -17.70
CA ASN A 116 14.46 -6.77 -18.31
C ASN A 116 15.03 -5.41 -18.77
N ILE A 117 14.83 -4.36 -17.96
CA ILE A 117 15.41 -3.04 -18.18
C ILE A 117 16.63 -2.85 -17.28
N SER A 118 17.71 -2.29 -17.83
CA SER A 118 18.96 -2.07 -17.09
C SER A 118 18.91 -0.87 -16.15
N SER A 119 18.11 0.13 -16.48
CA SER A 119 17.96 1.39 -15.74
C SER A 119 16.62 2.02 -16.10
N PHE A 120 15.96 2.60 -15.10
CA PHE A 120 14.73 3.36 -15.31
C PHE A 120 15.01 4.66 -16.08
N GLU A 121 16.15 5.29 -15.81
CA GLU A 121 16.60 6.49 -16.51
C GLU A 121 16.77 6.22 -18.01
N HIS A 122 17.45 5.13 -18.39
CA HIS A 122 17.60 4.74 -19.79
C HIS A 122 16.27 4.41 -20.48
N LEU A 123 15.31 3.83 -19.74
CA LEU A 123 13.96 3.62 -20.26
C LEU A 123 13.32 4.96 -20.66
N ILE A 124 13.38 5.96 -19.78
CA ILE A 124 12.79 7.28 -20.03
C ILE A 124 13.53 8.03 -21.15
N GLU A 125 14.87 8.03 -21.16
CA GLU A 125 15.70 8.65 -22.20
C GLU A 125 15.42 8.04 -23.58
N GLY A 126 15.14 6.73 -23.63
CA GLY A 126 14.73 6.01 -24.84
C GLY A 126 13.28 6.25 -25.27
N GLY A 127 12.55 7.17 -24.63
CA GLY A 127 11.14 7.45 -24.92
C GLY A 127 10.16 6.44 -24.32
N GLY A 128 10.63 5.60 -23.40
CA GLY A 128 9.79 4.68 -22.63
C GLY A 128 8.95 5.39 -21.57
N ARG A 129 7.93 4.69 -21.09
CA ARG A 129 7.00 5.15 -20.05
C ARG A 129 6.52 3.94 -19.29
N GLU A 130 6.61 3.97 -17.96
CA GLU A 130 6.22 2.82 -17.14
C GLU A 130 4.74 2.48 -17.29
N TYR A 131 3.90 3.51 -17.30
CA TYR A 131 2.46 3.38 -17.44
C TYR A 131 1.82 4.69 -17.89
N ASP A 132 0.82 4.59 -18.76
CA ASP A 132 -0.04 5.69 -19.19
C ASP A 132 -1.50 5.31 -18.96
N ARG A 133 -2.19 6.03 -18.07
CA ARG A 133 -3.59 5.77 -17.73
C ARG A 133 -4.55 5.94 -18.90
N ALA A 134 -4.26 6.80 -19.89
CA ALA A 134 -5.14 7.01 -21.04
C ALA A 134 -5.10 5.82 -22.01
N THR A 135 -3.96 5.13 -22.09
CA THR A 135 -3.78 3.95 -22.95
C THR A 135 -3.83 2.62 -22.19
N ASP A 136 -3.81 2.69 -20.85
CA ASP A 136 -3.76 1.57 -19.91
C ASP A 136 -2.57 0.63 -20.18
N LYS A 137 -1.44 1.23 -20.57
CA LYS A 137 -0.21 0.53 -20.99
C LYS A 137 1.05 1.33 -20.72
N GLY A 138 2.18 0.63 -20.64
CA GLY A 138 3.51 1.20 -20.74
C GLY A 138 3.96 1.39 -22.20
N VAL A 139 5.12 2.03 -22.36
CA VAL A 139 5.87 2.17 -23.60
C VAL A 139 7.25 1.57 -23.36
N HIS A 140 7.61 0.58 -24.18
CA HIS A 140 8.81 -0.27 -24.04
C HIS A 140 8.84 -1.21 -22.81
N VAL A 141 7.83 -1.13 -21.94
CA VAL A 141 7.60 -2.02 -20.80
C VAL A 141 6.12 -2.34 -20.69
N HIS A 142 5.79 -3.46 -20.04
CA HIS A 142 4.45 -4.04 -20.03
C HIS A 142 3.92 -4.42 -18.65
N PHE A 143 4.72 -4.27 -17.58
CA PHE A 143 4.36 -4.75 -16.24
C PHE A 143 2.98 -4.28 -15.81
N TRP A 144 2.67 -3.01 -16.00
CA TRP A 144 1.42 -2.37 -15.60
C TRP A 144 0.34 -2.36 -16.68
N ASP A 145 0.55 -3.01 -17.83
CA ASP A 145 -0.47 -3.05 -18.89
C ASP A 145 -1.77 -3.67 -18.36
N GLY A 146 -2.90 -3.00 -18.60
CA GLY A 146 -4.21 -3.37 -18.08
C GLY A 146 -4.25 -3.44 -16.55
N ILE A 147 -3.95 -2.33 -15.87
CA ILE A 147 -3.85 -2.31 -14.41
C ILE A 147 -5.17 -2.71 -13.75
N ASP A 148 -6.29 -2.41 -14.43
CA ASP A 148 -7.65 -2.72 -13.98
C ASP A 148 -8.20 -4.06 -14.52
N ASP A 149 -7.35 -4.95 -15.04
CA ASP A 149 -7.70 -6.28 -15.54
C ASP A 149 -7.26 -7.36 -14.54
N VAL A 150 -8.22 -8.08 -13.95
CA VAL A 150 -7.99 -9.10 -12.90
C VAL A 150 -7.08 -10.23 -13.38
N ASP A 151 -7.23 -10.68 -14.62
CA ASP A 151 -6.38 -11.75 -15.17
C ASP A 151 -4.94 -11.26 -15.36
N LYS A 152 -4.76 -9.98 -15.72
CA LYS A 152 -3.42 -9.37 -15.78
C LYS A 152 -2.82 -9.15 -14.39
N CYS A 153 -3.63 -8.81 -13.38
CA CYS A 153 -3.19 -8.79 -11.97
C CYS A 153 -2.63 -10.13 -11.56
N GLN A 154 -3.36 -11.22 -11.82
CA GLN A 154 -2.87 -12.56 -11.50
C GLN A 154 -1.59 -12.90 -12.28
N ARG A 155 -1.52 -12.59 -13.58
CA ARG A 155 -0.30 -12.82 -14.39
C ARG A 155 0.93 -12.08 -13.85
N ARG A 156 0.78 -10.88 -13.28
CA ARG A 156 1.90 -10.15 -12.64
C ARG A 156 2.40 -10.90 -11.41
N ILE A 157 1.50 -11.37 -10.55
CA ILE A 157 1.86 -12.16 -9.37
C ILE A 157 2.55 -13.47 -9.80
N ASP A 158 2.04 -14.14 -10.82
CA ASP A 158 2.64 -15.37 -11.36
C ASP A 158 4.05 -15.12 -11.90
N ALA A 159 4.26 -14.00 -12.62
CA ALA A 159 5.57 -13.61 -13.15
C ALA A 159 6.57 -13.29 -12.03
N VAL A 160 6.14 -12.55 -11.00
CA VAL A 160 6.95 -12.27 -9.80
C VAL A 160 7.35 -13.56 -9.11
N ASN A 161 6.40 -14.47 -8.86
CA ASN A 161 6.65 -15.75 -8.21
C ASN A 161 7.62 -16.62 -9.01
N LEU A 162 7.44 -16.70 -10.33
CA LEU A 162 8.32 -17.46 -11.23
C LEU A 162 9.74 -16.89 -11.22
N LEU A 163 9.89 -15.56 -11.31
CA LEU A 163 11.21 -14.93 -11.28
C LEU A 163 11.87 -15.10 -9.90
N PHE A 164 11.10 -15.00 -8.81
CA PHE A 164 11.63 -15.14 -7.45
C PHE A 164 12.19 -16.54 -7.25
N GLN A 165 11.44 -17.58 -7.63
CA GLN A 165 11.86 -18.98 -7.55
C GLN A 165 13.11 -19.25 -8.40
N ARG A 166 13.23 -18.62 -9.58
CA ARG A 166 14.43 -18.75 -10.42
C ARG A 166 15.65 -18.06 -9.81
N LYS A 167 15.48 -16.86 -9.24
CA LYS A 167 16.56 -16.07 -8.64
C LYS A 167 17.01 -16.65 -7.29
N TYR A 168 16.09 -17.25 -6.55
CA TYR A 168 16.30 -17.77 -5.20
C TYR A 168 15.77 -19.22 -5.07
N PRO A 169 16.36 -20.20 -5.78
CA PRO A 169 15.81 -21.56 -5.87
C PRO A 169 15.83 -22.35 -4.56
N GLU A 170 16.65 -21.92 -3.59
CA GLU A 170 16.74 -22.55 -2.26
C GLU A 170 15.74 -21.96 -1.25
N GLN A 171 15.07 -20.85 -1.59
CA GLN A 171 14.10 -20.23 -0.69
C GLN A 171 12.77 -21.00 -0.74
N PRO A 172 12.14 -21.25 0.41
CA PRO A 172 10.84 -21.92 0.44
C PRO A 172 9.76 -21.04 -0.20
N ILE A 173 8.82 -21.68 -0.89
CA ILE A 173 7.58 -21.02 -1.30
C ILE A 173 6.68 -20.99 -0.05
N LEU A 174 6.52 -19.80 0.53
CA LEU A 174 5.66 -19.58 1.67
C LEU A 174 4.29 -19.09 1.20
N THR A 175 3.24 -19.56 1.86
CA THR A 175 1.90 -18.97 1.68
C THR A 175 1.85 -17.63 2.39
N ASP A 176 1.13 -16.67 1.82
CA ASP A 176 0.81 -15.43 2.50
C ASP A 176 0.11 -15.74 3.83
N PRO A 177 0.46 -15.05 4.93
CA PRO A 177 -0.30 -15.19 6.16
C PRO A 177 -1.75 -14.75 5.91
N ALA A 178 -2.70 -15.32 6.63
CA ALA A 178 -4.07 -14.83 6.63
C ALA A 178 -4.20 -13.64 7.57
N CYS A 179 -4.92 -12.60 7.15
CA CYS A 179 -5.23 -11.46 8.01
C CYS A 179 -6.35 -11.81 9.00
N ASP A 180 -5.98 -12.03 10.27
CA ASP A 180 -6.89 -12.42 11.36
C ASP A 180 -7.33 -11.23 12.23
N PHE A 181 -7.05 -9.99 11.79
CA PHE A 181 -7.52 -8.79 12.48
C PHE A 181 -9.05 -8.82 12.62
N SER A 182 -9.55 -8.37 13.77
CA SER A 182 -10.99 -8.24 14.03
C SER A 182 -11.27 -6.86 14.58
N LEU A 183 -12.01 -6.07 13.80
CA LEU A 183 -12.54 -4.78 14.25
C LEU A 183 -13.22 -4.90 15.61
N ARG A 184 -14.09 -5.91 15.81
CA ARG A 184 -14.87 -6.04 17.04
C ARG A 184 -14.02 -6.30 18.29
N LYS A 185 -12.83 -6.88 18.13
CA LYS A 185 -11.88 -7.10 19.23
C LYS A 185 -11.20 -5.80 19.66
N PHE A 186 -10.83 -4.94 18.71
CA PHE A 186 -10.10 -3.71 19.00
C PHE A 186 -11.05 -2.52 19.25
N TYR A 187 -12.16 -2.46 18.53
CA TYR A 187 -13.16 -1.39 18.58
C TYR A 187 -14.57 -1.96 18.78
N PRO A 188 -14.89 -2.48 19.98
CA PRO A 188 -16.17 -3.14 20.25
C PRO A 188 -17.38 -2.22 20.05
N TYR A 189 -17.19 -0.91 20.24
CA TYR A 189 -18.23 0.11 20.10
C TYR A 189 -18.25 0.80 18.72
N TRP A 190 -17.45 0.31 17.76
CA TRP A 190 -17.50 0.86 16.40
C TRP A 190 -18.89 0.65 15.80
N PRO A 191 -19.53 1.68 15.21
CA PRO A 191 -20.90 1.57 14.70
C PRO A 191 -21.05 0.37 13.75
N ILE A 192 -22.17 -0.35 13.87
CA ILE A 192 -22.56 -1.38 12.90
C ILE A 192 -23.09 -0.65 11.66
N GLY A 193 -22.58 -0.96 10.47
CA GLY A 193 -23.04 -0.35 9.21
C GLY A 193 -22.26 0.88 8.73
N SER A 194 -21.13 1.23 9.35
CA SER A 194 -20.17 2.20 8.79
C SER A 194 -19.37 1.64 7.62
N PHE A 195 -19.53 0.36 7.31
CA PHE A 195 -19.07 -0.28 6.07
C PHE A 195 -20.21 -0.18 5.04
N HIS A 196 -20.07 0.75 4.11
CA HIS A 196 -20.97 1.02 2.97
C HIS A 196 -22.34 1.66 3.23
N THR A 197 -22.42 2.96 2.93
CA THR A 197 -23.47 3.48 2.03
C THR A 197 -22.82 4.39 0.98
N THR A 198 -22.37 3.83 -0.14
CA THR A 198 -22.32 4.59 -1.39
C THR A 198 -23.73 4.59 -1.97
N THR A 199 -24.57 5.51 -1.49
CA THR A 199 -25.74 5.92 -2.26
C THR A 199 -25.21 6.76 -3.43
N PRO A 200 -25.49 6.42 -4.70
CA PRO A 200 -25.21 7.34 -5.80
C PRO A 200 -26.01 8.60 -5.54
N ALA A 201 -25.34 9.76 -5.51
CA ALA A 201 -26.04 11.04 -5.44
C ALA A 201 -27.06 11.10 -6.60
N PRO A 202 -28.33 11.45 -6.35
CA PRO A 202 -29.27 11.64 -7.43
C PRO A 202 -28.76 12.75 -8.34
N GLY A 203 -28.67 12.44 -9.64
CA GLY A 203 -28.21 13.37 -10.66
C GLY A 203 -29.06 14.63 -10.64
N ASN A 204 -28.42 15.77 -10.35
CA ASN A 204 -28.99 17.06 -10.66
C ASN A 204 -28.60 17.42 -12.09
N SER A 205 -29.50 17.09 -13.02
CA SER A 205 -29.62 17.80 -14.27
C SER A 205 -30.03 19.25 -13.98
N SER A 206 -29.11 20.19 -14.14
CA SER A 206 -29.45 21.59 -14.33
C SER A 206 -28.54 22.19 -15.39
N ASN A 207 -29.13 22.39 -16.57
CA ASN A 207 -28.65 23.31 -17.58
C ASN A 207 -28.41 24.69 -16.95
N SER A 208 -27.21 25.23 -17.18
CA SER A 208 -27.03 26.67 -17.27
C SER A 208 -25.91 26.94 -18.27
N SER A 209 -26.33 27.15 -19.51
CA SER A 209 -25.62 27.91 -20.52
C SER A 209 -25.27 29.31 -19.98
N GLU A 210 -24.01 29.69 -20.03
CA GLU A 210 -23.65 31.10 -20.20
C GLU A 210 -22.24 31.24 -20.79
N ASN A 211 -22.19 32.09 -21.82
CA ASN A 211 -21.07 32.36 -22.70
C ASN A 211 -19.92 33.09 -21.99
N ALA A 212 -18.69 32.84 -22.43
CA ALA A 212 -17.69 33.91 -22.57
C ALA A 212 -16.79 33.59 -23.77
N SER A 213 -17.11 34.27 -24.88
CA SER A 213 -16.33 34.37 -26.10
C SER A 213 -15.10 35.27 -25.92
N GLU A 214 -14.00 34.85 -26.54
CA GLU A 214 -12.97 35.64 -27.25
C GLU A 214 -12.26 36.81 -26.54
N SER A 215 -10.93 36.74 -26.51
CA SER A 215 -10.10 37.72 -27.22
C SER A 215 -8.66 37.22 -27.41
N SER A 216 -8.20 37.38 -28.65
CA SER A 216 -6.91 36.99 -29.22
C SER A 216 -5.76 37.96 -28.88
N THR A 217 -4.53 37.42 -28.95
CA THR A 217 -3.28 37.99 -29.51
C THR A 217 -2.86 39.44 -29.24
N LYS A 218 -1.61 39.61 -28.79
CA LYS A 218 -0.52 40.44 -29.37
C LYS A 218 0.76 40.23 -28.53
N GLU A 219 1.88 39.75 -29.07
CA GLU A 219 2.88 40.41 -29.95
C GLU A 219 3.99 41.13 -29.17
N GLU A 220 5.20 41.05 -29.73
CA GLU A 220 6.56 41.27 -29.22
C GLU A 220 6.94 42.72 -28.82
N THR A 221 8.23 42.85 -28.44
CA THR A 221 9.10 44.03 -28.13
C THR A 221 9.15 44.42 -26.65
N GLU A 222 10.31 44.58 -25.99
CA GLU A 222 11.69 44.90 -26.40
C GLU A 222 12.69 44.28 -25.40
#